data_AF-A0AAC9LGQ7-F1
#
_entry.id   AF-A0AAC9LGQ7-F1
#
_cell.length_a   1.000
_cell.length_b   1.000
_cell.length_c   1.000
_cell.angle_alpha   90.00
_cell.angle_beta   90.00
_cell.angle_gamma   90.00
#
_symmetry.space_group_name_H-M   'P 1'
#
loop_
_entity.id
_entity.type
_entity.pdbx_description
1 polymer ?
#
loop_
_entity_poly.entity_id
_entity_poly.type
_entity_poly.pdbx_seq_one_letter_code
_entity_poly.pdbx_strand_id
1 'polypeptide(L)' 'MPQHRVVDLIFTGIEHGEHVGYVGVDREVYEVEFDGERRRFGVLISSNGYIVTAHPLSIEDQRKIRSHKHRRQTP' A
#
# COMPACT_ATOMS: atom_id res chain seq x y z
N MET A 1 7.15 6.02 13.47
CA MET A 1 5.79 5.77 13.98
C MET A 1 5.87 4.70 15.06
N PRO A 2 5.16 4.83 16.20
CA PRO A 2 5.10 3.81 17.23
C PRO A 2 4.48 2.49 16.74
N GLN A 3 4.94 1.35 17.25
CA GLN A 3 4.52 0.02 16.77
C GLN A 3 3.01 -0.23 16.92
N HIS A 4 2.39 0.24 18.00
CA HIS A 4 0.96 0.02 18.25
C HIS A 4 0.05 0.76 17.24
N ARG A 5 0.55 1.82 16.60
CA ARG A 5 -0.20 2.58 15.58
C ARG A 5 -0.18 1.92 14.20
N VAL A 6 0.64 0.88 14.00
CA VAL A 6 0.77 0.20 12.70
C VAL A 6 -0.57 -0.41 12.26
N VAL A 7 -1.32 -1.01 13.18
CA VAL A 7 -2.62 -1.61 12.89
C VAL A 7 -3.58 -0.51 12.42
N ASP A 8 -3.75 0.55 13.21
CA ASP A 8 -4.62 1.68 12.88
C ASP A 8 -4.30 2.28 11.50
N LEU A 9 -3.01 2.50 11.20
CA LEU A 9 -2.57 3.02 9.91
C LEU A 9 -2.98 2.10 8.74
N ILE A 10 -2.72 0.79 8.87
CA ILE A 10 -3.01 -0.18 7.81
C ILE A 10 -4.50 -0.24 7.54
N PHE A 11 -5.33 -0.37 8.59
CA PHE A 11 -6.78 -0.46 8.42
C PHE A 11 -7.37 0.84 7.88
N THR A 12 -6.97 2.00 8.42
CA THR A 12 -7.41 3.30 7.91
C THR A 12 -7.03 3.46 6.43
N GLY A 13 -5.82 3.05 6.03
CA GLY A 13 -5.39 3.11 4.65
C GLY A 13 -6.14 2.18 3.70
N ILE A 14 -6.49 0.97 4.14
CA ILE A 14 -7.27 0.02 3.33
C ILE A 14 -8.73 0.50 3.18
N GLU A 15 -9.33 1.03 4.25
CA GLU A 15 -10.74 1.41 4.28
C GLU A 15 -11.01 2.79 3.65
N HIS A 16 -10.08 3.73 3.81
CA HIS A 16 -10.29 5.13 3.48
C HIS A 16 -9.15 5.77 2.66
N GLY A 17 -8.02 5.08 2.51
CA GLY A 17 -6.88 5.58 1.76
C GLY A 17 -7.10 5.55 0.26
N GLU A 18 -6.28 6.33 -0.44
CA GLU A 18 -6.18 6.31 -1.89
C GLU A 18 -5.32 5.12 -2.33
N HIS A 19 -5.89 4.23 -3.15
CA HIS A 19 -5.12 3.19 -3.81
C HIS A 19 -4.34 3.78 -5.00
N VAL A 20 -3.03 3.95 -4.85
CA VAL A 20 -2.17 4.66 -5.81
C VAL A 20 -1.43 3.73 -6.78
N GLY A 21 -1.58 2.41 -6.62
CA GLY A 21 -1.04 1.43 -7.55
C GLY A 21 -0.41 0.24 -6.85
N TYR A 22 0.62 -0.33 -7.46
CA TYR A 22 1.22 -1.58 -7.01
C TYR A 22 2.74 -1.47 -6.89
N VAL A 23 3.35 -2.30 -6.05
CA VAL A 23 4.82 -2.44 -5.93
C VAL A 23 5.22 -3.91 -5.92
N GLY A 24 6.41 -4.22 -6.45
CA GLY A 24 6.87 -5.60 -6.58
C GLY A 24 5.94 -6.44 -7.46
N VAL A 25 5.68 -7.68 -7.06
CA VAL A 25 4.90 -8.65 -7.85
C VAL A 25 3.42 -8.30 -7.90
N ASP A 26 2.80 -7.96 -6.77
CA ASP A 26 1.35 -7.84 -6.67
C ASP A 26 0.84 -7.02 -5.46
N ARG A 27 1.73 -6.40 -4.69
CA ARG A 27 1.36 -5.65 -3.47
C ARG A 27 0.66 -4.37 -3.86
N GLU A 28 -0.50 -4.11 -3.27
CA GLU A 28 -1.25 -2.87 -3.40
C GLU A 28 -0.54 -1.77 -2.60
N VAL A 29 -0.62 -0.54 -3.08
CA VAL A 29 -0.01 0.63 -2.45
C VAL A 29 -1.10 1.63 -2.13
N TYR A 30 -1.16 2.01 -0.85
CA TYR A 30 -2.13 2.96 -0.35
C TYR A 30 -1.43 4.21 0.17
N GLU A 31 -2.10 5.34 -0.01
CA GLU A 31 -1.77 6.61 0.63
C GLU A 31 -2.91 7.10 1.49
N VAL A 32 -2.59 7.60 2.68
CA VAL A 32 -3.59 8.03 3.65
C VAL A 32 -3.03 9.16 4.50
N GLU A 33 -3.87 10.13 4.85
CA GLU A 33 -3.55 11.08 5.92
C GLU A 33 -3.76 10.39 7.27
N PHE A 34 -2.71 10.28 8.06
CA PHE A 34 -2.74 9.62 9.36
C PHE A 34 -1.93 10.43 10.36
N ASP A 35 -2.57 10.82 11.47
CA ASP A 35 -2.00 11.71 12.49
C ASP A 35 -1.47 13.05 11.90
N GLY A 36 -2.18 13.60 10.92
CA GLY A 36 -1.83 14.87 10.27
C GLY A 36 -0.69 14.78 9.25
N GLU A 37 -0.18 13.57 8.97
CA GLU A 37 0.87 13.35 7.99
C GLU A 37 0.39 12.43 6.88
N ARG A 38 0.75 12.74 5.63
CA ARG A 38 0.56 11.80 4.52
C ARG A 38 1.50 10.61 4.72
N ARG A 39 0.95 9.40 4.67
CA ARG A 39 1.69 8.14 4.80
C ARG A 39 1.42 7.27 3.58
N ARG A 40 2.44 6.51 3.15
CA ARG A 40 2.34 5.52 2.08
C ARG A 40 2.84 4.17 2.57
N PHE A 41 2.14 3.10 2.22
CA PHE A 41 2.58 1.73 2.49
C PHE A 41 2.16 0.78 1.38
N GLY A 42 2.94 -0.29 1.22
CA GLY A 42 2.59 -1.42 0.37
C GLY A 42 2.06 -2.58 1.22
N VAL A 43 0.95 -3.19 0.82
CA VAL A 43 0.30 -4.31 1.50
C VAL A 43 0.00 -5.46 0.54
N LEU A 44 0.15 -6.70 1.00
CA LEU A 44 -0.31 -7.89 0.29
C LEU A 44 -1.46 -8.51 1.08
N ILE A 45 -2.65 -8.48 0.48
CA ILE A 45 -3.84 -9.18 0.98
C ILE A 45 -4.09 -10.36 0.05
N SER A 46 -4.01 -11.58 0.58
CA SER A 46 -4.32 -12.78 -0.21
C SER A 46 -5.82 -12.90 -0.46
N SER A 47 -6.20 -13.75 -1.42
CA SER A 47 -7.60 -13.94 -1.82
C SER A 47 -8.52 -14.45 -0.70
N ASN A 48 -7.97 -15.04 0.38
CA ASN A 48 -8.69 -15.43 1.59
C ASN A 48 -8.78 -14.32 2.65
N GLY A 49 -8.35 -13.10 2.34
CA GLY A 49 -8.42 -11.94 3.23
C GLY A 49 -7.26 -11.82 4.22
N TYR A 50 -6.23 -12.67 4.15
CA TYR A 50 -5.09 -12.55 5.06
C TYR A 50 -4.15 -11.41 4.64
N ILE A 51 -3.79 -10.56 5.59
CA ILE A 51 -2.70 -9.60 5.43
C ILE A 51 -1.39 -10.37 5.58
N VAL A 52 -0.74 -10.66 4.45
CA VAL A 52 0.51 -11.43 4.42
C VAL A 52 1.71 -10.56 4.81
N THR A 53 1.73 -9.31 4.35
CA THR A 53 2.80 -8.36 4.68
C THR A 53 2.33 -6.92 4.46
N ALA A 54 2.88 -6.00 5.26
CA ALA A 54 2.75 -4.56 5.07
C ALA A 54 4.08 -3.88 5.38
N HIS A 55 4.45 -2.86 4.62
CA HIS A 55 5.70 -2.12 4.81
C HIS A 55 5.57 -0.66 4.38
N PRO A 56 6.23 0.28 5.08
CA PRO A 56 6.22 1.69 4.70
C PRO A 56 6.93 1.88 3.37
N LEU A 57 6.45 2.85 2.59
CA LEU A 57 7.07 3.31 1.36
C LEU A 57 7.29 4.81 1.43
N SER A 58 8.40 5.29 0.86
CA SER A 58 8.62 6.74 0.73
C SER A 58 7.61 7.34 -0.25
N ILE A 59 7.09 8.52 0.08
CA ILE A 59 6.19 9.29 -0.81
C ILE A 59 6.94 9.78 -2.06
N GLU A 60 8.25 10.03 -1.92
CA GLU A 60 9.09 10.57 -3.00
C GLU A 60 9.44 9.50 -4.05
N ASP A 61 9.42 8.21 -3.69
CA ASP A 61 9.85 7.13 -4.57
C ASP A 61 8.72 6.60 -5.47
N GLN A 62 8.24 7.46 -6.36
CA GLN A 62 7.17 7.14 -7.31
C GLN A 62 7.58 6.14 -8.39
N ARG A 63 8.88 6.01 -8.67
CA ARG A 63 9.40 5.17 -9.77
C ARG A 63 9.14 3.68 -9.57
N LYS A 64 8.92 3.25 -8.34
CA LYS A 64 8.62 1.86 -7.98
C LYS A 64 7.14 1.51 -8.05
N ILE A 65 6.27 2.52 -8.16
CA ILE A 65 4.83 2.34 -8.17
C ILE A 65 4.37 2.18 -9.62
N ARG A 66 3.70 1.07 -9.89
CA ARG A 66 3.10 0.79 -11.20
C ARG A 66 1.58 0.90 -11.10
N SER A 67 0.96 1.49 -12.11
CA SER A 67 -0.49 1.72 -12.14
C SER A 67 -1.31 0.43 -12.30
N HIS A 68 -0.72 -0.64 -12.87
CA HIS A 68 -1.42 -1.90 -13.11
C HIS A 68 -0.78 -3.07 -12.36
N LYS A 69 -1.61 -3.93 -11.75
CA LYS A 69 -1.21 -5.15 -11.02
C LYS A 69 -0.50 -6.19 -11.87
N HIS A 70 -0.76 -6.21 -13.18
CA HIS A 70 -0.03 -7.04 -14.12
C HIS A 70 0.50 -6.17 -15.24
N ARG A 71 1.75 -6.41 -15.65
CA ARG A 71 2.26 -5.85 -16.89
C ARG A 71 1.37 -6.39 -18.01
N ARG A 72 0.78 -5.50 -18.82
CA ARG A 72 0.04 -5.94 -20.02
C ARG A 72 0.99 -6.81 -20.84
N GLN A 73 0.67 -8.09 -20.99
CA GLN A 73 1.30 -8.92 -22.02
C GLN A 73 0.68 -8.44 -23.33
N THR A 74 1.43 -7.69 -24.12
CA THR A 74 1.05 -7.44 -25.52
C THR A 74 1.11 -8.80 -26.24
N PRO A 75 0.09 -9.17 -27.03
CA PRO A 75 0.12 -10.40 -27.81
C PRO A 75 1.30 -10.47 -28.77
#